data_AF-A0A519X3U9-F1
#
_entry.id   AF-A0A519X3U9-F1
#
_cell.length_a   1.000
_cell.length_b   1.000
_cell.length_c   1.000
_cell.angle_alpha   90.00
_cell.angle_beta   90.00
_cell.angle_gamma   90.00
#
_symmetry.space_group_name_H-M   'P 1'
#
loop_
_entity.id
_entity.type
_entity.pdbx_description
1 polymer ?
#
loop_
_entity_poly.entity_id
_entity_poly.type
_entity_poly.pdbx_seq_one_letter_code
_entity_poly.pdbx_strand_id
1 'polypeptide(L)'
;MKSKADRYLNYNLTKGREEGYYDEEFVNPLPRAVIRSKDFLLLDGDWNFELDAEDKGLSENWQINHEYGHVANWPGSVESELLKYQPDQPNWTEKVVVWYEREFPLPSFAAKEEAEGSVFQLTFGACGYETRVWLNGILLKTIEGEEVHIGEYTSFSYELEPDVLQDINRITVRVANSMDADTTRGKQESSVYKRGGIWYQTYSGAVRSVWIEAVERNRLRSRLGVVSVVEDELVRFSFTTRIHDPGNYQIRLQVFNRSQDPGAEQPIAQDSYDLTLEAGQKQQRLVIEVPGAQLWSPENPHLYRIIAELVDQNGRVSKIESHFGLRKIEARGCCIYLNNKETYLDGILYQPGIASFEQIQKHMYAMKELGCNLVRIHIAGVDPRIYNLADELGLLLWVEVPSPHRSSSQSRLNHNAELLRMLALIATHPSVIIWSLYNEDWGAQDIASNEDTRKYIVDTYHYMQLAFPQFLVVDNDG
;
A
#
# COMPACT_ATOMS: atom_id res chain seq x y z
N MET A 1 49.05 31.30 9.25
CA MET A 1 48.35 30.66 10.38
C MET A 1 46.99 31.32 10.51
N LYS A 2 45.94 30.68 9.98
CA LYS A 2 44.55 31.17 9.97
C LYS A 2 43.84 30.61 11.22
N SER A 3 43.24 31.48 12.04
CA SER A 3 42.36 31.06 13.13
C SER A 3 40.89 31.18 12.72
N LYS A 4 40.15 30.11 13.01
CA LYS A 4 38.70 29.96 12.95
C LYS A 4 37.97 31.11 13.65
N ALA A 5 36.98 31.69 12.96
CA ALA A 5 35.68 32.07 13.52
C ALA A 5 34.86 32.79 12.43
N ASP A 6 34.28 32.06 11.48
CA ASP A 6 33.18 32.60 10.69
C ASP A 6 31.86 32.03 11.21
N ARG A 7 31.03 32.96 11.69
CA ARG A 7 29.71 32.80 12.24
C ARG A 7 28.73 32.41 11.12
N TYR A 8 28.11 31.24 11.22
CA TYR A 8 26.84 31.01 10.53
C TYR A 8 25.72 31.70 11.32
N LEU A 9 25.49 32.98 11.03
CA LEU A 9 24.30 33.70 11.47
C LEU A 9 23.15 33.30 10.54
N ASN A 10 22.19 32.55 11.08
CA ASN A 10 20.94 32.22 10.40
C ASN A 10 20.11 33.50 10.25
N TYR A 11 20.10 34.07 9.04
CA TYR A 11 19.16 35.12 8.64
C TYR A 11 18.05 34.49 7.79
N ASN A 12 17.01 33.97 8.43
CA ASN A 12 15.74 33.74 7.72
C ASN A 12 14.59 34.20 8.61
N LEU A 13 14.21 35.47 8.41
CA LEU A 13 12.88 35.99 8.70
C LEU A 13 12.08 35.91 7.39
N THR A 14 11.76 34.70 6.94
CA THR A 14 10.82 34.53 5.83
C THR A 14 9.42 34.41 6.41
N LYS A 15 8.58 35.42 6.14
CA LYS A 15 7.13 35.22 6.16
C LYS A 15 6.81 34.08 5.21
N GLY A 16 6.15 33.03 5.69
CA GLY A 16 5.66 31.96 4.84
C GLY A 16 4.85 32.55 3.69
N ARG A 17 5.16 32.17 2.46
CA ARG A 17 4.27 32.44 1.33
C ARG A 17 3.13 31.44 1.42
N GLU A 18 1.90 31.93 1.37
CA GLU A 18 0.80 31.10 0.89
C GLU A 18 0.97 31.00 -0.63
N GLU A 19 1.50 29.88 -1.10
CA GLU A 19 1.50 29.56 -2.52
C GLU A 19 0.26 28.73 -2.86
N GLY A 20 -0.30 29.00 -4.04
CA GLY A 20 -1.42 28.26 -4.60
C GLY A 20 -0.99 26.84 -4.89
N TYR A 21 -1.74 25.88 -4.36
CA TYR A 21 -1.57 24.46 -4.64
C TYR A 21 -1.64 24.24 -6.15
N TYR A 22 -0.66 23.55 -6.71
CA TYR A 22 -0.73 23.10 -8.09
C TYR A 22 -1.92 22.15 -8.22
N ASP A 23 -2.90 22.58 -9.01
CA ASP A 23 -4.20 21.97 -9.28
C ASP A 23 -4.09 20.79 -10.27
N GLU A 24 -3.06 19.94 -10.14
CA GLU A 24 -2.95 18.74 -10.96
C GLU A 24 -3.59 17.56 -10.22
N GLU A 25 -4.88 17.36 -10.47
CA GLU A 25 -5.63 16.19 -10.03
C GLU A 25 -5.16 14.92 -10.77
N PHE A 26 -3.95 14.42 -10.48
CA PHE A 26 -3.77 12.97 -10.42
C PHE A 26 -4.43 12.47 -9.12
N VAL A 27 -5.74 12.61 -9.05
CA VAL A 27 -6.52 12.01 -7.97
C VAL A 27 -6.71 10.57 -8.39
N ASN A 28 -5.82 9.70 -7.93
CA ASN A 28 -6.20 8.30 -7.77
C ASN A 28 -7.27 8.28 -6.68
N PRO A 29 -8.57 8.14 -7.03
CA PRO A 29 -9.63 8.32 -6.05
C PRO A 29 -9.64 7.19 -5.01
N LEU A 30 -8.86 6.14 -5.26
CA LEU A 30 -8.79 4.93 -4.45
C LEU A 30 -7.33 4.65 -4.06
N PRO A 31 -7.07 4.11 -2.86
CA PRO A 31 -5.72 3.81 -2.40
C PRO A 31 -5.16 2.52 -3.04
N ARG A 32 -4.92 2.53 -4.37
CA ARG A 32 -4.41 1.39 -5.15
C ARG A 32 -3.23 1.80 -6.05
N ALA A 33 -2.34 0.87 -6.40
CA ALA A 33 -1.15 1.18 -7.21
C ALA A 33 -1.44 1.38 -8.72
N VAL A 34 -2.61 0.95 -9.20
CA VAL A 34 -2.99 1.06 -10.62
C VAL A 34 -4.42 1.59 -10.75
N ILE A 35 -4.67 2.32 -11.83
CA ILE A 35 -5.98 2.85 -12.22
C ILE A 35 -6.69 1.88 -13.16
N ARG A 36 -8.01 1.83 -13.04
CA ARG A 36 -8.93 1.19 -13.97
C ARG A 36 -9.91 2.24 -14.47
N SER A 37 -10.35 2.10 -15.72
CA SER A 37 -11.28 3.04 -16.36
C SER A 37 -12.75 2.78 -16.05
N LYS A 38 -13.08 1.72 -15.30
CA LYS A 38 -14.46 1.33 -14.99
C LYS A 38 -15.02 2.08 -13.80
N ASP A 39 -16.33 2.28 -13.82
CA ASP A 39 -17.11 2.86 -12.72
C ASP A 39 -16.94 2.01 -11.43
N PHE A 40 -16.90 2.68 -10.29
CA PHE A 40 -16.89 2.06 -8.97
C PHE A 40 -17.95 2.71 -8.07
N LEU A 41 -18.41 1.97 -7.07
CA LEU A 41 -19.25 2.48 -5.99
C LEU A 41 -18.42 2.50 -4.70
N LEU A 42 -18.22 3.71 -4.15
CA LEU A 42 -17.57 3.91 -2.87
C LEU A 42 -18.54 3.56 -1.72
N LEU A 43 -18.05 2.81 -0.74
CA LEU A 43 -18.82 2.37 0.43
C LEU A 43 -18.38 3.09 1.72
N ASP A 44 -17.66 4.20 1.58
CA ASP A 44 -17.25 5.09 2.67
C ASP A 44 -18.45 5.88 3.24
N GLY A 45 -18.28 6.42 4.43
CA GLY A 45 -19.29 7.18 5.19
C GLY A 45 -19.77 6.41 6.41
N ASP A 46 -21.07 6.49 6.67
CA ASP A 46 -21.66 5.93 7.88
C ASP A 46 -21.88 4.41 7.76
N TRP A 47 -21.48 3.68 8.80
CA TRP A 47 -21.70 2.25 8.98
C TRP A 47 -22.34 2.02 10.35
N ASN A 48 -23.33 1.12 10.41
CA ASN A 48 -23.80 0.58 11.68
C ASN A 48 -22.61 -0.05 12.42
N PHE A 49 -22.52 0.16 13.73
CA PHE A 49 -21.36 -0.20 14.53
C PHE A 49 -21.75 -0.76 15.89
N GLU A 50 -21.00 -1.76 16.36
CA GLU A 50 -21.15 -2.32 17.70
C GLU A 50 -19.79 -2.78 18.25
N LEU A 51 -19.55 -2.55 19.55
CA LEU A 51 -18.42 -3.12 20.28
C LEU A 51 -18.82 -4.48 20.86
N ASP A 52 -18.16 -5.55 20.41
CA ASP A 52 -18.39 -6.91 20.88
C ASP A 52 -17.40 -7.25 22.02
N ALA A 53 -17.65 -6.67 23.19
CA ALA A 53 -16.75 -6.79 24.36
C ALA A 53 -16.52 -8.24 24.82
N GLU A 54 -17.47 -9.14 24.56
CA GLU A 54 -17.42 -10.55 24.96
C GLU A 54 -17.04 -11.51 23.81
N ASP A 55 -16.76 -10.97 22.61
CA ASP A 55 -16.49 -11.74 21.38
C ASP A 55 -17.56 -12.82 21.10
N LYS A 56 -18.83 -12.44 21.25
CA LYS A 56 -19.98 -13.35 21.12
C LYS A 56 -20.68 -13.24 19.78
N GLY A 57 -20.38 -12.22 18.97
CA GLY A 57 -21.11 -11.92 17.73
C GLY A 57 -21.09 -13.07 16.71
N LEU A 58 -20.00 -13.85 16.66
CA LEU A 58 -19.93 -15.05 15.83
C LEU A 58 -20.87 -16.15 16.33
N SER A 59 -20.96 -16.34 17.65
CA SER A 59 -21.82 -17.36 18.27
C SER A 59 -23.30 -16.99 18.20
N GLU A 60 -23.60 -15.69 18.24
CA GLU A 60 -24.95 -15.13 18.14
C GLU A 60 -25.37 -14.83 16.69
N ASN A 61 -24.49 -15.09 15.70
CA ASN A 61 -24.72 -14.88 14.28
C ASN A 61 -25.04 -13.42 13.88
N TRP A 62 -24.27 -12.46 14.40
CA TRP A 62 -24.48 -11.04 14.11
C TRP A 62 -24.37 -10.69 12.61
N GLN A 63 -23.64 -11.50 11.83
CA GLN A 63 -23.58 -11.38 10.36
C GLN A 63 -24.92 -11.63 9.64
N ILE A 64 -25.89 -12.28 10.30
CA ILE A 64 -27.20 -12.61 9.73
C ILE A 64 -28.26 -11.61 10.19
N ASN A 65 -28.30 -11.30 11.47
CA ASN A 65 -29.25 -10.34 12.02
C ASN A 65 -28.75 -9.83 13.36
N HIS A 66 -28.52 -8.52 13.45
CA HIS A 66 -28.13 -7.85 14.67
C HIS A 66 -28.64 -6.40 14.63
N GLU A 67 -29.07 -5.90 15.78
CA GLU A 67 -29.43 -4.50 15.93
C GLU A 67 -28.21 -3.76 16.51
N TYR A 68 -27.59 -2.92 15.69
CA TYR A 68 -26.40 -2.16 16.07
C TYR A 68 -26.79 -0.89 16.82
N GLY A 69 -26.13 -0.63 17.95
CA GLY A 69 -26.44 0.51 18.81
C GLY A 69 -25.83 1.84 18.36
N HIS A 70 -24.86 1.82 17.44
CA HIS A 70 -24.01 2.96 17.10
C HIS A 70 -23.75 3.11 15.60
N VAL A 71 -23.12 4.23 15.21
CA VAL A 71 -22.78 4.55 13.81
C VAL A 71 -21.33 5.04 13.73
N ALA A 72 -20.47 4.25 13.12
CA ALA A 72 -19.08 4.61 12.91
C ALA A 72 -18.85 5.20 11.52
N ASN A 73 -17.83 6.05 11.39
CA ASN A 73 -17.38 6.52 10.09
C ASN A 73 -16.33 5.57 9.50
N TRP A 74 -16.45 5.29 8.20
CA TRP A 74 -15.46 4.58 7.39
C TRP A 74 -14.95 5.49 6.27
N PRO A 75 -13.64 5.70 6.08
CA PRO A 75 -12.54 5.28 6.94
C PRO A 75 -12.57 5.95 8.31
N GLY A 76 -11.95 5.32 9.30
CA GLY A 76 -11.93 5.75 10.69
C GLY A 76 -11.10 4.79 11.56
N SER A 77 -11.02 5.07 12.86
CA SER A 77 -10.37 4.17 13.82
C SER A 77 -11.35 3.74 14.90
N VAL A 78 -11.21 2.51 15.39
CA VAL A 78 -11.99 1.99 16.51
C VAL A 78 -11.84 2.91 17.71
N GLU A 79 -10.63 3.40 17.97
CA GLU A 79 -10.31 4.26 19.10
C GLU A 79 -11.04 5.61 19.02
N SER A 80 -11.16 6.19 17.81
CA SER A 80 -11.96 7.40 17.59
C SER A 80 -13.44 7.16 17.89
N GLU A 81 -13.98 5.99 17.53
CA GLU A 81 -15.38 5.65 17.79
C GLU A 81 -15.63 5.32 19.27
N LEU A 82 -14.73 4.58 19.91
CA LEU A 82 -14.77 4.32 21.35
C LEU A 82 -14.72 5.62 22.15
N LEU A 83 -13.94 6.61 21.72
CA LEU A 83 -13.93 7.93 22.36
C LEU A 83 -15.30 8.64 22.30
N LYS A 84 -16.06 8.45 21.22
CA LYS A 84 -17.41 9.04 21.10
C LYS A 84 -18.41 8.35 22.03
N TYR A 85 -18.34 7.02 22.16
CA TYR A 85 -19.36 6.23 22.86
C TYR A 85 -19.02 5.85 24.31
N GLN A 86 -17.73 5.77 24.63
CA GLN A 86 -17.17 5.42 25.94
C GLN A 86 -16.04 6.39 26.31
N PRO A 87 -16.32 7.70 26.49
CA PRO A 87 -15.30 8.73 26.67
C PRO A 87 -14.40 8.52 27.90
N ASP A 88 -14.87 7.79 28.91
CA ASP A 88 -14.11 7.44 30.11
C ASP A 88 -13.11 6.28 29.87
N GLN A 89 -13.30 5.49 28.81
CA GLN A 89 -12.45 4.35 28.43
C GLN A 89 -12.27 4.26 26.90
N PRO A 90 -11.64 5.27 26.27
CA PRO A 90 -11.54 5.35 24.81
C PRO A 90 -10.53 4.36 24.20
N ASN A 91 -9.77 3.66 25.04
CA ASN A 91 -8.71 2.75 24.63
C ASN A 91 -9.00 1.35 25.19
N TRP A 92 -8.66 0.33 24.40
CA TRP A 92 -8.75 -1.08 24.81
C TRP A 92 -7.39 -1.59 25.31
N THR A 93 -7.40 -2.54 26.26
CA THR A 93 -6.20 -2.91 27.04
C THR A 93 -5.56 -4.23 26.62
N GLU A 94 -6.35 -5.20 26.15
CA GLU A 94 -5.86 -6.53 25.74
C GLU A 94 -6.36 -6.93 24.37
N LYS A 95 -7.67 -6.82 24.14
CA LYS A 95 -8.32 -7.19 22.88
C LYS A 95 -9.50 -6.26 22.64
N VAL A 96 -9.77 -6.01 21.37
CA VAL A 96 -10.98 -5.35 20.90
C VAL A 96 -11.58 -6.17 19.77
N VAL A 97 -12.90 -6.31 19.79
CA VAL A 97 -13.68 -6.91 18.71
C VAL A 97 -14.82 -5.96 18.40
N VAL A 98 -14.95 -5.58 17.15
CA VAL A 98 -16.00 -4.68 16.68
C VAL A 98 -16.64 -5.25 15.44
N TRP A 99 -17.89 -4.84 15.24
CA TRP A 99 -18.67 -5.19 14.07
C TRP A 99 -19.12 -3.92 13.37
N TYR A 100 -19.03 -3.94 12.04
CA TYR A 100 -19.57 -2.91 11.17
C TYR A 100 -20.59 -3.53 10.23
N GLU A 101 -21.64 -2.79 9.90
CA GLU A 101 -22.59 -3.18 8.87
C GLU A 101 -22.99 -2.00 8.00
N ARG A 102 -23.14 -2.28 6.70
CA ARG A 102 -23.66 -1.30 5.75
C ARG A 102 -24.45 -1.96 4.64
N GLU A 103 -25.53 -1.28 4.26
CA GLU A 103 -26.29 -1.62 3.06
C GLU A 103 -25.81 -0.81 1.85
N PHE A 104 -25.88 -1.43 0.68
CA PHE A 104 -25.62 -0.78 -0.59
C PHE A 104 -26.54 -1.36 -1.68
N PRO A 105 -27.02 -0.52 -2.63
CA PRO A 105 -27.84 -1.01 -3.71
C PRO A 105 -27.02 -1.84 -4.71
N LEU A 106 -27.70 -2.66 -5.52
CA LEU A 106 -27.09 -3.25 -6.70
C LEU A 106 -26.43 -2.14 -7.55
N PRO A 107 -25.13 -2.19 -7.83
CA PRO A 107 -24.47 -1.11 -8.55
C PRO A 107 -25.09 -0.93 -9.94
N SER A 108 -25.30 0.31 -10.39
CA SER A 108 -25.95 0.59 -11.69
C SER A 108 -25.20 0.02 -12.89
N PHE A 109 -23.87 -0.12 -12.79
CA PHE A 109 -23.03 -0.77 -13.78
C PHE A 109 -23.22 -2.30 -13.85
N ALA A 110 -23.96 -2.90 -12.90
CA ALA A 110 -24.39 -4.29 -12.99
C ALA A 110 -25.47 -4.54 -14.05
N ALA A 111 -26.26 -3.51 -14.39
CA ALA A 111 -27.36 -3.62 -15.35
C ALA A 111 -26.92 -3.38 -16.81
N LYS A 112 -25.64 -3.08 -17.06
CA LYS A 112 -25.10 -2.85 -18.42
C LYS A 112 -24.72 -4.19 -19.07
N GLU A 113 -24.79 -4.27 -20.41
CA GLU A 113 -24.30 -5.42 -21.23
C GLU A 113 -22.82 -5.77 -20.96
N GLU A 114 -22.10 -4.91 -20.23
CA GLU A 114 -20.75 -5.09 -19.67
C GLU A 114 -20.62 -6.29 -18.70
N ALA A 115 -21.74 -6.90 -18.25
CA ALA A 115 -21.75 -8.06 -17.38
C ALA A 115 -21.23 -9.35 -18.04
N GLU A 116 -21.29 -9.47 -19.37
CA GLU A 116 -20.85 -10.69 -20.07
C GLU A 116 -19.32 -10.81 -20.06
N GLY A 117 -18.79 -11.58 -19.10
CA GLY A 117 -17.35 -11.76 -18.89
C GLY A 117 -16.72 -10.82 -17.83
N SER A 118 -17.54 -10.07 -17.09
CA SER A 118 -17.12 -9.31 -15.91
C SER A 118 -17.54 -10.02 -14.61
N VAL A 119 -16.82 -9.74 -13.53
CA VAL A 119 -17.13 -10.13 -12.15
C VAL A 119 -17.09 -8.88 -11.27
N PHE A 120 -17.77 -8.91 -10.13
CA PHE A 120 -17.65 -7.80 -9.17
C PHE A 120 -16.47 -8.03 -8.25
N GLN A 121 -15.73 -6.97 -7.96
CA GLN A 121 -14.65 -6.99 -6.98
C GLN A 121 -14.95 -6.01 -5.85
N LEU A 122 -15.18 -6.54 -4.65
CA LEU A 122 -15.21 -5.75 -3.42
C LEU A 122 -13.79 -5.64 -2.87
N THR A 123 -13.30 -4.43 -2.67
CA THR A 123 -11.94 -4.18 -2.18
C THR A 123 -11.97 -3.33 -0.92
N PHE A 124 -11.23 -3.79 0.08
CA PHE A 124 -10.87 -3.03 1.26
C PHE A 124 -9.47 -2.47 1.04
N GLY A 125 -9.32 -1.14 1.06
CA GLY A 125 -8.03 -0.49 0.85
C GLY A 125 -7.00 -0.82 1.94
N ALA A 126 -7.50 -1.03 3.16
CA ALA A 126 -6.79 -1.53 4.34
C ALA A 126 -7.80 -1.62 5.49
N CYS A 127 -7.78 -2.72 6.23
CA CYS A 127 -8.61 -2.88 7.43
C CYS A 127 -8.02 -3.99 8.28
N GLY A 128 -7.83 -3.74 9.57
CA GLY A 128 -7.22 -4.72 10.45
C GLY A 128 -7.39 -4.46 11.94
N TYR A 129 -6.88 -5.37 12.78
CA TYR A 129 -5.87 -6.37 12.40
C TYR A 129 -6.42 -7.66 11.76
N GLU A 130 -7.33 -8.38 12.43
CA GLU A 130 -8.02 -9.55 11.88
C GLU A 130 -9.38 -9.15 11.31
N THR A 131 -9.60 -9.35 10.01
CA THR A 131 -10.82 -8.90 9.34
C THR A 131 -11.55 -10.07 8.68
N ARG A 132 -12.84 -10.23 9.02
CA ARG A 132 -13.76 -11.15 8.36
C ARG A 132 -14.92 -10.38 7.74
N VAL A 133 -15.35 -10.80 6.56
CA VAL A 133 -16.37 -10.08 5.79
C VAL A 133 -17.44 -11.05 5.31
N TRP A 134 -18.69 -10.63 5.46
CA TRP A 134 -19.86 -11.34 4.96
C TRP A 134 -20.63 -10.44 4.00
N LEU A 135 -21.22 -11.05 2.98
CA LEU A 135 -22.18 -10.42 2.08
C LEU A 135 -23.51 -11.15 2.21
N ASN A 136 -24.58 -10.44 2.55
CA ASN A 136 -25.91 -11.01 2.73
C ASN A 136 -25.90 -12.21 3.71
N GLY A 137 -25.05 -12.17 4.74
CA GLY A 137 -24.84 -13.23 5.73
C GLY A 137 -23.92 -14.39 5.30
N ILE A 138 -23.42 -14.40 4.05
CA ILE A 138 -22.51 -15.43 3.53
C ILE A 138 -21.06 -14.99 3.73
N LEU A 139 -20.25 -15.85 4.36
CA LEU A 139 -18.83 -15.58 4.59
C LEU A 139 -18.07 -15.52 3.26
N LEU A 140 -17.33 -14.43 3.04
CA LEU A 140 -16.51 -14.26 1.86
C LEU A 140 -15.09 -14.82 2.07
N LYS A 141 -14.45 -15.22 0.97
CA LYS A 141 -13.03 -15.59 0.92
C LYS A 141 -12.28 -14.63 0.01
N THR A 142 -11.13 -14.13 0.46
CA THR A 142 -10.32 -13.23 -0.36
C THR A 142 -9.93 -13.91 -1.67
N ILE A 143 -9.48 -13.13 -2.67
CA ILE A 143 -8.95 -13.67 -3.93
C ILE A 143 -7.76 -14.62 -3.69
N GLU A 144 -7.09 -14.52 -2.54
CA GLU A 144 -6.00 -15.43 -2.15
C GLU A 144 -6.50 -16.68 -1.41
N GLY A 145 -7.82 -16.79 -1.16
CA GLY A 145 -8.47 -17.94 -0.53
C GLY A 145 -8.65 -17.82 0.99
N GLU A 146 -8.42 -16.66 1.57
CA GLU A 146 -8.41 -16.45 3.02
C GLU A 146 -9.83 -16.13 3.53
N GLU A 147 -10.26 -16.81 4.60
CA GLU A 147 -11.51 -16.46 5.32
C GLU A 147 -11.30 -15.30 6.30
N VAL A 148 -10.06 -15.06 6.69
CA VAL A 148 -9.64 -13.99 7.60
C VAL A 148 -8.46 -13.27 6.98
N HIS A 149 -8.62 -11.98 6.70
CA HIS A 149 -7.47 -11.15 6.36
C HIS A 149 -6.71 -10.78 7.62
N ILE A 150 -5.39 -10.91 7.60
CA ILE A 150 -4.50 -10.52 8.70
C ILE A 150 -3.64 -9.36 8.27
N GLY A 151 -3.72 -8.23 8.97
CA GLY A 151 -2.87 -7.05 8.82
C GLY A 151 -3.65 -5.77 8.57
N GLU A 152 -2.99 -4.64 8.80
CA GLU A 152 -3.67 -3.38 9.04
C GLU A 152 -3.53 -2.38 7.89
N TYR A 153 -2.51 -2.53 7.04
CA TYR A 153 -2.08 -1.48 6.11
C TYR A 153 -2.13 -1.86 4.64
N THR A 154 -2.65 -3.05 4.33
CA THR A 154 -2.58 -3.62 2.99
C THR A 154 -3.97 -3.90 2.46
N SER A 155 -4.18 -3.65 1.17
CA SER A 155 -5.47 -3.91 0.55
C SER A 155 -5.72 -5.41 0.35
N PHE A 156 -6.97 -5.82 0.45
CA PHE A 156 -7.44 -7.16 0.09
C PHE A 156 -8.79 -7.06 -0.63
N SER A 157 -9.09 -8.06 -1.44
CA SER A 157 -10.27 -8.05 -2.31
C SER A 157 -10.97 -9.40 -2.34
N TYR A 158 -12.26 -9.34 -2.65
CA TYR A 158 -13.15 -10.47 -2.87
C TYR A 158 -13.67 -10.41 -4.31
N GLU A 159 -13.83 -11.57 -4.94
CA GLU A 159 -14.62 -11.70 -6.17
C GLU A 159 -16.03 -12.12 -5.79
N LEU A 160 -17.02 -11.40 -6.28
CA LEU A 160 -18.43 -11.68 -6.07
C LEU A 160 -19.02 -12.10 -7.41
N GLU A 161 -19.61 -13.29 -7.44
CA GLU A 161 -20.36 -13.75 -8.60
C GLU A 161 -21.65 -12.91 -8.74
N PRO A 162 -22.07 -12.55 -9.96
CA PRO A 162 -23.22 -11.65 -10.14
C PRO A 162 -24.53 -12.14 -9.51
N ASP A 163 -24.70 -13.46 -9.35
CA ASP A 163 -25.88 -14.12 -8.79
C ASP A 163 -26.01 -13.98 -7.27
N VAL A 164 -24.94 -13.63 -6.56
CA VAL A 164 -24.97 -13.44 -5.10
C VAL A 164 -25.46 -12.04 -4.70
N LEU A 165 -25.50 -11.11 -5.66
CA LEU A 165 -25.96 -9.74 -5.44
C LEU A 165 -27.49 -9.64 -5.55
N GLN A 166 -28.07 -8.87 -4.66
CA GLN A 166 -29.50 -8.57 -4.58
C GLN A 166 -29.74 -7.08 -4.92
N ASP A 167 -31.00 -6.65 -5.02
CA ASP A 167 -31.35 -5.24 -5.25
C ASP A 167 -30.77 -4.33 -4.15
N ILE A 168 -30.80 -4.81 -2.90
CA ILE A 168 -30.12 -4.22 -1.75
C ILE A 168 -29.25 -5.31 -1.12
N ASN A 169 -27.98 -5.00 -0.94
CA ASN A 169 -26.98 -5.90 -0.38
C ASN A 169 -26.51 -5.38 0.96
N ARG A 170 -26.16 -6.30 1.86
CA ARG A 170 -25.65 -5.99 3.19
C ARG A 170 -24.26 -6.56 3.37
N ILE A 171 -23.30 -5.69 3.70
CA ILE A 171 -21.94 -6.09 4.08
C ILE A 171 -21.85 -6.02 5.58
N THR A 172 -21.41 -7.13 6.19
CA THR A 172 -21.05 -7.16 7.61
C THR A 172 -19.55 -7.43 7.71
N VAL A 173 -18.86 -6.69 8.59
CA VAL A 173 -17.42 -6.77 8.79
C VAL A 173 -17.16 -6.96 10.27
N ARG A 174 -16.44 -8.01 10.64
CA ARG A 174 -15.90 -8.18 11.99
C ARG A 174 -14.42 -7.85 11.96
N VAL A 175 -14.00 -6.93 12.83
CA VAL A 175 -12.59 -6.61 13.04
C VAL A 175 -12.21 -6.99 14.46
N ALA A 176 -11.11 -7.73 14.61
CA ALA A 176 -10.51 -8.00 15.91
C ALA A 176 -9.04 -7.57 15.94
N ASN A 177 -8.61 -7.01 17.05
CA ASN A 177 -7.22 -6.69 17.31
C ASN A 177 -6.89 -7.01 18.76
N SER A 178 -5.62 -7.31 19.03
CA SER A 178 -5.14 -7.61 20.38
C SER A 178 -3.83 -6.89 20.64
N MET A 179 -3.39 -6.83 21.88
CA MET A 179 -2.09 -6.27 22.28
C MET A 179 -0.97 -7.33 22.14
N ASP A 180 -1.14 -8.36 21.31
CA ASP A 180 -0.09 -9.34 21.09
C ASP A 180 1.19 -8.67 20.56
N ALA A 181 2.32 -9.06 21.14
CA ALA A 181 3.65 -8.58 20.80
C ALA A 181 4.22 -9.27 19.56
N ASP A 182 3.61 -10.38 19.10
CA ASP A 182 3.95 -11.02 17.83
C ASP A 182 3.35 -10.28 16.61
N THR A 183 2.43 -9.34 16.83
CA THR A 183 1.85 -8.48 15.79
C THR A 183 2.87 -7.43 15.31
N THR A 184 2.99 -7.29 13.99
CA THR A 184 3.81 -6.30 13.28
C THR A 184 3.17 -4.92 13.34
N ARG A 185 3.28 -4.24 14.50
CA ARG A 185 2.65 -2.94 14.73
C ARG A 185 3.63 -1.76 14.73
N GLY A 186 4.93 -2.05 14.65
CA GLY A 186 5.96 -1.03 14.71
C GLY A 186 5.86 -0.23 16.01
N LYS A 187 5.90 1.10 15.96
CA LYS A 187 6.02 1.93 17.16
C LYS A 187 4.73 2.12 17.99
N GLN A 188 3.72 1.29 17.77
CA GLN A 188 2.45 1.33 18.50
C GLN A 188 2.48 0.42 19.73
N GLU A 189 1.75 0.77 20.78
CA GLU A 189 1.74 -0.01 22.03
C GLU A 189 1.31 -1.47 21.87
N SER A 190 1.63 -2.31 22.86
CA SER A 190 1.35 -3.75 22.89
C SER A 190 1.30 -4.24 24.35
N SER A 191 1.31 -5.55 24.54
CA SER A 191 1.46 -6.22 25.83
C SER A 191 2.84 -5.97 26.45
N VAL A 192 3.88 -5.74 25.62
CA VAL A 192 5.27 -5.53 26.06
C VAL A 192 5.59 -4.04 26.24
N TYR A 193 5.31 -3.24 25.22
CA TYR A 193 5.56 -1.80 25.25
C TYR A 193 4.26 -1.02 25.39
N LYS A 194 4.16 -0.18 26.43
CA LYS A 194 2.94 0.60 26.70
C LYS A 194 3.08 2.03 26.16
N ARG A 195 1.95 2.63 25.77
CA ARG A 195 1.91 4.03 25.33
C ARG A 195 2.60 4.94 26.34
N GLY A 196 3.42 5.85 25.81
CA GLY A 196 4.23 6.78 26.61
C GLY A 196 5.70 6.75 26.23
N GLY A 197 6.41 7.84 26.52
CA GLY A 197 7.78 8.04 26.06
C GLY A 197 7.82 8.07 24.52
N ILE A 198 8.39 7.03 23.93
CA ILE A 198 8.54 6.90 22.48
C ILE A 198 7.41 6.11 21.79
N TRP A 199 6.57 5.40 22.56
CA TRP A 199 5.54 4.48 22.03
C TRP A 199 4.20 5.18 21.83
N TYR A 200 3.60 4.98 20.66
CA TYR A 200 2.32 5.56 20.25
C TYR A 200 1.14 4.70 20.65
N GLN A 201 -0.04 5.30 20.59
CA GLN A 201 -1.31 4.60 20.71
C GLN A 201 -1.46 3.59 19.57
N THR A 202 -2.01 2.41 19.86
CA THR A 202 -2.43 1.47 18.83
C THR A 202 -3.73 1.96 18.21
N TYR A 203 -3.80 1.91 16.88
CA TYR A 203 -5.04 2.12 16.14
C TYR A 203 -5.50 0.82 15.49
N SER A 204 -6.81 0.70 15.26
CA SER A 204 -7.40 -0.46 14.58
C SER A 204 -8.62 -0.05 13.77
N GLY A 205 -9.08 -0.93 12.88
CA GLY A 205 -10.39 -0.83 12.24
C GLY A 205 -10.32 -0.43 10.78
N ALA A 206 -11.15 0.55 10.44
CA ALA A 206 -11.48 1.00 9.10
C ALA A 206 -10.41 1.91 8.48
N VAL A 207 -9.18 1.41 8.31
CA VAL A 207 -8.02 2.26 7.98
C VAL A 207 -8.15 2.99 6.63
N ARG A 208 -8.69 2.34 5.59
CA ARG A 208 -8.86 2.96 4.26
C ARG A 208 -10.18 2.58 3.62
N SER A 209 -10.50 3.29 2.54
CA SER A 209 -11.77 3.18 1.81
C SER A 209 -12.14 1.77 1.40
N VAL A 210 -13.44 1.54 1.26
CA VAL A 210 -14.03 0.31 0.72
C VAL A 210 -14.79 0.65 -0.55
N TRP A 211 -14.64 -0.16 -1.59
CA TRP A 211 -15.35 0.06 -2.84
C TRP A 211 -15.67 -1.25 -3.54
N ILE A 212 -16.71 -1.21 -4.37
CA ILE A 212 -17.06 -2.29 -5.29
C ILE A 212 -16.95 -1.78 -6.72
N GLU A 213 -16.32 -2.56 -7.59
CA GLU A 213 -16.14 -2.24 -9.01
C GLU A 213 -16.38 -3.48 -9.87
N ALA A 214 -16.83 -3.29 -11.11
CA ALA A 214 -16.83 -4.35 -12.10
C ALA A 214 -15.43 -4.51 -12.68
N VAL A 215 -14.93 -5.75 -12.74
CA VAL A 215 -13.61 -6.08 -13.30
C VAL A 215 -13.75 -7.24 -14.28
N GLU A 216 -12.83 -7.37 -15.21
CA GLU A 216 -12.86 -8.50 -16.13
C GLU A 216 -12.59 -9.81 -15.38
N ARG A 217 -13.27 -10.88 -15.78
CA ARG A 217 -13.05 -12.22 -15.21
C ARG A 217 -11.57 -12.62 -15.33
N ASN A 218 -11.02 -12.55 -16.55
CA ASN A 218 -9.60 -12.69 -16.79
C ASN A 218 -8.96 -11.31 -16.87
N ARG A 219 -8.01 -10.99 -15.97
CA ARG A 219 -7.48 -9.64 -15.84
C ARG A 219 -6.05 -9.52 -15.35
N LEU A 220 -5.45 -8.37 -15.65
CA LEU A 220 -4.32 -7.84 -14.88
C LEU A 220 -4.85 -7.30 -13.54
N ARG A 221 -4.24 -7.71 -12.43
CA ARG A 221 -4.56 -7.24 -11.07
C ARG A 221 -3.87 -5.91 -10.76
N SER A 222 -4.20 -5.35 -9.61
CA SER A 222 -3.68 -4.04 -9.17
C SER A 222 -2.26 -4.05 -8.60
N ARG A 223 -1.48 -5.10 -8.89
CA ARG A 223 -0.10 -5.26 -8.45
C ARG A 223 0.83 -5.22 -9.66
N LEU A 224 1.58 -4.14 -9.75
CA LEU A 224 2.62 -3.90 -10.74
C LEU A 224 3.97 -3.87 -10.01
N GLY A 225 5.02 -4.38 -10.62
CA GLY A 225 6.40 -4.20 -10.17
C GLY A 225 7.20 -3.58 -11.31
N VAL A 226 8.09 -2.64 -10.99
CA VAL A 226 8.92 -1.94 -11.98
C VAL A 226 10.38 -2.05 -11.56
N VAL A 227 11.22 -2.52 -12.48
CA VAL A 227 12.67 -2.56 -12.31
C VAL A 227 13.30 -1.93 -13.54
N SER A 228 14.06 -0.85 -13.34
CA SER A 228 14.80 -0.16 -14.40
C SER A 228 16.18 -0.76 -14.55
N VAL A 229 16.57 -1.09 -15.78
CA VAL A 229 17.94 -1.44 -16.15
C VAL A 229 18.49 -0.26 -16.96
N VAL A 230 19.00 0.73 -16.23
CA VAL A 230 19.31 2.07 -16.78
C VAL A 230 20.35 1.99 -17.90
N GLU A 231 21.37 1.14 -17.77
CA GLU A 231 22.44 1.03 -18.76
C GLU A 231 21.97 0.49 -20.12
N ASP A 232 20.94 -0.36 -20.12
CA ASP A 232 20.41 -1.01 -21.33
C ASP A 232 19.13 -0.32 -21.85
N GLU A 233 18.69 0.77 -21.21
CA GLU A 233 17.42 1.46 -21.52
C GLU A 233 16.19 0.54 -21.43
N LEU A 234 16.25 -0.50 -20.58
CA LEU A 234 15.17 -1.47 -20.40
C LEU A 234 14.37 -1.23 -19.12
N VAL A 235 13.08 -1.53 -19.20
CA VAL A 235 12.18 -1.58 -18.05
C VAL A 235 11.56 -2.96 -17.97
N ARG A 236 11.81 -3.64 -16.84
CA ARG A 236 11.17 -4.91 -16.52
C ARG A 236 9.93 -4.66 -15.68
N PHE A 237 8.79 -5.07 -16.23
CA PHE A 237 7.52 -5.06 -15.54
C PHE A 237 7.18 -6.45 -14.98
N SER A 238 6.69 -6.48 -13.75
CA SER A 238 6.09 -7.68 -13.15
C SER A 238 4.60 -7.46 -12.96
N PHE A 239 3.78 -8.22 -13.65
CA PHE A 239 2.33 -8.15 -13.55
C PHE A 239 1.78 -9.32 -12.75
N THR A 240 0.76 -9.06 -11.94
CA THR A 240 -0.05 -10.13 -11.37
C THR A 240 -1.31 -10.33 -12.21
N THR A 241 -1.60 -11.57 -12.61
CA THR A 241 -2.81 -11.94 -13.37
C THR A 241 -3.83 -12.65 -12.47
N ARG A 242 -5.10 -12.56 -12.86
CA ARG A 242 -6.20 -13.39 -12.36
C ARG A 242 -6.85 -14.04 -13.57
N ILE A 243 -6.57 -15.33 -13.77
CA ILE A 243 -7.04 -16.11 -14.92
C ILE A 243 -7.97 -17.20 -14.41
N HIS A 244 -9.20 -17.21 -14.89
CA HIS A 244 -10.21 -18.24 -14.65
C HIS A 244 -10.31 -19.19 -15.85
N ASP A 245 -10.27 -18.63 -17.05
CA ASP A 245 -10.46 -19.38 -18.29
C ASP A 245 -9.08 -19.56 -18.94
N PRO A 246 -8.56 -20.78 -19.09
CA PRO A 246 -7.26 -21.00 -19.72
C PRO A 246 -7.35 -20.70 -21.22
N GLY A 247 -6.26 -20.20 -21.80
CA GLY A 247 -6.23 -19.89 -23.22
C GLY A 247 -5.02 -19.08 -23.66
N ASN A 248 -5.04 -18.67 -24.92
CA ASN A 248 -4.03 -17.74 -25.45
C ASN A 248 -4.49 -16.30 -25.23
N TYR A 249 -3.58 -15.49 -24.72
CA TYR A 249 -3.75 -14.08 -24.45
C TYR A 249 -2.60 -13.30 -25.06
N GLN A 250 -2.81 -12.01 -25.25
CA GLN A 250 -1.76 -11.07 -25.58
C GLN A 250 -1.68 -10.01 -24.49
N ILE A 251 -0.50 -9.80 -23.90
CA ILE A 251 -0.26 -8.63 -23.06
C ILE A 251 0.35 -7.54 -23.92
N ARG A 252 -0.34 -6.39 -24.02
CA ARG A 252 0.15 -5.19 -24.72
C ARG A 252 0.60 -4.15 -23.71
N LEU A 253 1.79 -3.59 -23.93
CA LEU A 253 2.38 -2.55 -23.10
C LEU A 253 2.55 -1.29 -23.94
N GLN A 254 2.13 -0.15 -23.40
CA GLN A 254 2.30 1.16 -24.03
C GLN A 254 2.79 2.18 -23.01
N VAL A 255 3.97 2.75 -23.25
CA VAL A 255 4.59 3.76 -22.41
C VAL A 255 4.41 5.12 -23.04
N PHE A 256 4.00 6.10 -22.24
CA PHE A 256 3.81 7.50 -22.64
C PHE A 256 4.65 8.40 -21.72
N ASN A 257 5.09 9.54 -22.24
CA ASN A 257 5.52 10.62 -21.36
C ASN A 257 4.31 11.08 -20.54
N ARG A 258 4.56 11.58 -19.33
CA ARG A 258 3.53 12.26 -18.54
C ARG A 258 3.32 13.66 -19.14
N SER A 259 2.49 13.75 -20.17
CA SER A 259 2.02 15.00 -20.76
C SER A 259 0.68 15.42 -20.15
N GLN A 260 0.45 16.73 -20.03
CA GLN A 260 -0.79 17.31 -19.49
C GLN A 260 -2.00 17.17 -20.44
N ASP A 261 -1.82 16.64 -21.65
CA ASP A 261 -2.89 16.42 -22.62
C ASP A 261 -3.19 14.92 -22.79
N PRO A 262 -4.26 14.38 -22.15
CA PRO A 262 -4.68 12.98 -22.30
C PRO A 262 -5.07 12.61 -23.74
N GLY A 263 -5.32 13.59 -24.61
CA GLY A 263 -5.84 13.41 -25.96
C GLY A 263 -4.78 13.17 -27.04
N ALA A 264 -3.51 13.43 -26.75
CA ALA A 264 -2.44 13.30 -27.75
C ALA A 264 -1.13 12.88 -27.11
N GLU A 265 -0.74 11.62 -27.28
CA GLU A 265 0.66 11.25 -27.48
C GLU A 265 0.74 9.83 -28.02
N GLN A 266 1.45 9.66 -29.14
CA GLN A 266 1.88 8.33 -29.58
C GLN A 266 2.72 7.71 -28.45
N PRO A 267 2.59 6.41 -28.16
CA PRO A 267 3.44 5.78 -27.17
C PRO A 267 4.91 5.95 -27.57
N ILE A 268 5.75 6.35 -26.62
CA ILE A 268 7.20 6.47 -26.82
C ILE A 268 7.88 5.10 -26.91
N ALA A 269 7.23 4.08 -26.34
CA ALA A 269 7.60 2.69 -26.46
C ALA A 269 6.34 1.82 -26.37
N GLN A 270 6.29 0.75 -27.16
CA GLN A 270 5.23 -0.24 -27.10
C GLN A 270 5.78 -1.62 -27.41
N ASP A 271 5.21 -2.64 -26.77
CA ASP A 271 5.54 -4.05 -27.06
C ASP A 271 4.31 -4.93 -26.83
N SER A 272 4.31 -6.15 -27.37
CA SER A 272 3.22 -7.11 -27.28
C SER A 272 3.74 -8.52 -27.15
N TYR A 273 3.18 -9.27 -26.18
CA TYR A 273 3.62 -10.61 -25.85
C TYR A 273 2.46 -11.58 -25.92
N ASP A 274 2.57 -12.56 -26.81
CA ASP A 274 1.64 -13.67 -26.88
C ASP A 274 2.00 -14.71 -25.82
N LEU A 275 1.01 -15.10 -25.00
CA LEU A 275 1.19 -15.99 -23.86
C LEU A 275 0.04 -17.00 -23.82
N THR A 276 0.35 -18.25 -23.50
CA THR A 276 -0.67 -19.21 -23.07
C THR A 276 -0.75 -19.16 -21.56
N LEU A 277 -1.92 -18.83 -21.02
CA LEU A 277 -2.15 -18.70 -19.60
C LEU A 277 -3.09 -19.80 -19.11
N GLU A 278 -2.69 -20.45 -18.03
CA GLU A 278 -3.52 -21.45 -17.34
C GLU A 278 -4.38 -20.81 -16.24
N ALA A 279 -5.47 -21.47 -15.88
CA ALA A 279 -6.30 -21.05 -14.76
C ALA A 279 -5.47 -20.97 -13.47
N GLY A 280 -5.58 -19.86 -12.75
CA GLY A 280 -4.83 -19.60 -11.53
C GLY A 280 -3.37 -19.16 -11.74
N GLN A 281 -2.87 -19.04 -12.97
CA GLN A 281 -1.53 -18.49 -13.22
C GLN A 281 -1.48 -17.01 -12.80
N LYS A 282 -0.55 -16.67 -11.88
CA LYS A 282 -0.55 -15.38 -11.18
C LYS A 282 0.49 -14.37 -11.64
N GLN A 283 1.61 -14.75 -12.26
CA GLN A 283 2.74 -13.83 -12.44
C GLN A 283 3.30 -13.84 -13.85
N GLN A 284 3.47 -12.66 -14.43
CA GLN A 284 4.12 -12.43 -15.72
C GLN A 284 5.25 -11.41 -15.56
N ARG A 285 6.39 -11.65 -16.23
CA ARG A 285 7.54 -10.74 -16.23
C ARG A 285 7.85 -10.39 -17.68
N LEU A 286 7.72 -9.13 -18.02
CA LEU A 286 7.86 -8.61 -19.38
C LEU A 286 8.90 -7.50 -19.40
N VAL A 287 9.57 -7.29 -20.53
CA VAL A 287 10.69 -6.34 -20.63
C VAL A 287 10.50 -5.50 -21.88
N ILE A 288 10.33 -4.20 -21.70
CA ILE A 288 10.22 -3.24 -22.80
C ILE A 288 11.44 -2.34 -22.83
N GLU A 289 11.93 -2.03 -24.03
CA GLU A 289 12.94 -1.01 -24.25
C GLU A 289 12.27 0.38 -24.30
N VAL A 290 12.84 1.36 -23.61
CA VAL A 290 12.37 2.75 -23.62
C VAL A 290 13.54 3.65 -24.05
N PRO A 291 13.82 3.75 -25.37
CA PRO A 291 15.01 4.42 -25.85
C PRO A 291 15.07 5.90 -25.46
N GLY A 292 16.23 6.36 -24.98
CA GLY A 292 16.43 7.74 -24.56
C GLY A 292 15.56 8.18 -23.38
N ALA A 293 15.16 7.23 -22.52
CA ALA A 293 14.38 7.55 -21.33
C ALA A 293 15.12 8.53 -20.40
N GLN A 294 14.39 9.54 -19.93
CA GLN A 294 14.82 10.42 -18.86
C GLN A 294 14.72 9.68 -17.52
N LEU A 295 15.78 9.83 -16.71
CA LEU A 295 15.84 9.22 -15.40
C LEU A 295 15.15 10.10 -14.35
N TRP A 296 14.41 9.43 -13.48
CA TRP A 296 13.84 10.01 -12.27
C TRP A 296 14.95 10.31 -11.25
N SER A 297 14.87 11.48 -10.64
CA SER A 297 15.75 11.95 -9.55
C SER A 297 15.05 13.04 -8.74
N PRO A 298 15.54 13.40 -7.54
CA PRO A 298 14.99 14.52 -6.78
C PRO A 298 14.93 15.84 -7.54
N GLU A 299 15.93 16.12 -8.38
CA GLU A 299 16.00 17.34 -9.19
C GLU A 299 15.17 17.27 -10.47
N ASN A 300 14.92 16.07 -10.98
CA ASN A 300 14.11 15.81 -12.17
C ASN A 300 13.20 14.59 -11.92
N PRO A 301 12.05 14.75 -11.25
CA PRO A 301 11.13 13.66 -10.91
C PRO A 301 10.31 13.22 -12.14
N HIS A 302 11.00 12.83 -13.20
CA HIS A 302 10.38 12.46 -14.47
C HIS A 302 9.63 11.13 -14.32
N LEU A 303 8.32 11.16 -14.56
CA LEU A 303 7.43 10.01 -14.49
C LEU A 303 6.86 9.69 -15.87
N TYR A 304 6.68 8.41 -16.11
CA TYR A 304 6.05 7.84 -17.30
C TYR A 304 4.71 7.24 -16.93
N ARG A 305 3.81 7.18 -17.90
CA ARG A 305 2.53 6.48 -17.80
C ARG A 305 2.61 5.17 -18.58
N ILE A 306 2.28 4.06 -17.93
CA ILE A 306 2.17 2.74 -18.54
C ILE A 306 0.70 2.35 -18.64
N ILE A 307 0.25 2.03 -19.84
CA ILE A 307 -0.97 1.27 -20.08
C ILE A 307 -0.56 -0.18 -20.33
N ALA A 308 -1.12 -1.09 -19.54
CA ALA A 308 -1.00 -2.53 -19.76
C ALA A 308 -2.38 -3.14 -20.01
N GLU A 309 -2.49 -3.92 -21.09
CA GLU A 309 -3.72 -4.55 -21.53
C GLU A 309 -3.52 -6.06 -21.62
N LEU A 310 -4.43 -6.84 -21.04
CA LEU A 310 -4.56 -8.27 -21.30
C LEU A 310 -5.72 -8.49 -22.27
N VAL A 311 -5.41 -9.01 -23.45
CA VAL A 311 -6.35 -9.20 -24.55
C VAL A 311 -6.59 -10.70 -24.77
N ASP A 312 -7.85 -11.14 -24.77
CA ASP A 312 -8.22 -12.51 -25.09
C ASP A 312 -8.39 -12.74 -26.60
N GLN A 313 -8.61 -14.00 -27.02
CA GLN A 313 -8.81 -14.36 -28.43
C GLN A 313 -10.07 -13.75 -29.07
N ASN A 314 -11.04 -13.33 -28.25
CA ASN A 314 -12.29 -12.71 -28.69
C ASN A 314 -12.16 -11.17 -28.73
N GLY A 315 -10.99 -10.62 -28.41
CA GLY A 315 -10.73 -9.19 -28.36
C GLY A 315 -11.20 -8.50 -27.08
N ARG A 316 -11.59 -9.25 -26.04
CA ARG A 316 -11.91 -8.67 -24.72
C ARG A 316 -10.63 -8.16 -24.07
N VAL A 317 -10.68 -6.95 -23.55
CA VAL A 317 -9.52 -6.24 -22.98
C VAL A 317 -9.72 -5.99 -21.50
N SER A 318 -8.76 -6.42 -20.68
CA SER A 318 -8.59 -5.92 -19.32
C SER A 318 -7.44 -4.92 -19.29
N LYS A 319 -7.73 -3.69 -18.87
CA LYS A 319 -6.76 -2.58 -18.89
C LYS A 319 -6.44 -2.12 -17.47
N ILE A 320 -5.16 -1.90 -17.22
CA ILE A 320 -4.68 -1.16 -16.04
C ILE A 320 -3.73 -0.04 -16.50
N GLU A 321 -3.71 1.03 -15.73
CA GLU A 321 -2.80 2.16 -15.93
C GLU A 321 -2.02 2.43 -14.65
N SER A 322 -0.75 2.80 -14.75
CA SER A 322 0.06 3.20 -13.60
C SER A 322 1.13 4.22 -14.01
N HIS A 323 1.76 4.83 -13.01
CA HIS A 323 2.91 5.69 -13.20
C HIS A 323 4.18 5.01 -12.69
N PHE A 324 5.29 5.29 -13.35
CA PHE A 324 6.60 4.78 -12.94
C PHE A 324 7.71 5.75 -13.32
N GLY A 325 8.83 5.70 -12.61
CA GLY A 325 10.05 6.44 -12.97
C GLY A 325 11.20 5.47 -13.20
N LEU A 326 12.13 5.85 -14.08
CA LEU A 326 13.35 5.08 -14.28
C LEU A 326 14.46 5.61 -13.39
N ARG A 327 14.97 4.79 -12.47
CA ARG A 327 16.11 5.18 -11.65
C ARG A 327 16.91 3.96 -11.23
N LYS A 328 18.20 4.19 -11.01
CA LYS A 328 19.14 3.20 -10.47
C LYS A 328 19.72 3.71 -9.16
N ILE A 329 19.62 2.90 -8.11
CA ILE A 329 20.23 3.19 -6.80
C ILE A 329 21.20 2.07 -6.45
N GLU A 330 22.40 2.42 -6.01
CA GLU A 330 23.43 1.45 -5.61
C GLU A 330 24.26 1.98 -4.45
N ALA A 331 24.75 1.07 -3.59
CA ALA A 331 25.82 1.37 -2.65
C ALA A 331 27.14 0.82 -3.21
N ARG A 332 28.18 1.64 -3.26
CA ARG A 332 29.53 1.24 -3.68
C ARG A 332 30.53 1.71 -2.62
N GLY A 333 31.06 0.77 -1.84
CA GLY A 333 31.89 1.11 -0.68
C GLY A 333 31.10 1.91 0.36
N CYS A 334 31.57 3.12 0.70
CA CYS A 334 30.93 4.01 1.67
C CYS A 334 29.98 5.05 1.05
N CYS A 335 29.76 5.01 -0.27
CA CYS A 335 28.99 6.02 -0.99
C CYS A 335 27.74 5.43 -1.64
N ILE A 336 26.70 6.25 -1.72
CA ILE A 336 25.44 5.94 -2.40
C ILE A 336 25.45 6.62 -3.77
N TYR A 337 24.98 5.91 -4.79
CA TYR A 337 24.91 6.38 -6.16
C TYR A 337 23.48 6.32 -6.66
N LEU A 338 22.93 7.46 -7.06
CA LEU A 338 21.67 7.57 -7.78
C LEU A 338 21.99 7.88 -9.25
N ASN A 339 21.50 7.05 -10.17
CA ASN A 339 21.73 7.17 -11.61
C ASN A 339 23.23 7.31 -11.94
N ASN A 340 24.06 6.47 -11.32
CA ASN A 340 25.52 6.47 -11.43
C ASN A 340 26.24 7.74 -10.92
N LYS A 341 25.54 8.65 -10.24
CA LYS A 341 26.11 9.84 -9.60
C LYS A 341 26.14 9.69 -8.09
N GLU A 342 27.31 9.93 -7.49
CA GLU A 342 27.46 9.97 -6.04
C GLU A 342 26.47 10.98 -5.45
N THR A 343 25.68 10.53 -4.48
CA THR A 343 24.56 11.26 -3.90
C THR A 343 24.66 11.21 -2.38
N TYR A 344 24.72 12.39 -1.76
CA TYR A 344 24.61 12.51 -0.31
C TYR A 344 23.14 12.51 0.10
N LEU A 345 22.77 11.66 1.05
CA LEU A 345 21.41 11.61 1.58
C LEU A 345 21.30 12.58 2.77
N ASP A 346 20.48 13.61 2.61
CA ASP A 346 20.11 14.54 3.69
C ASP A 346 18.65 14.27 4.06
N GLY A 347 18.49 13.54 5.15
CA GLY A 347 17.26 12.86 5.51
C GLY A 347 16.54 13.46 6.70
N ILE A 348 15.22 13.31 6.72
CA ILE A 348 14.36 13.63 7.86
C ILE A 348 13.50 12.43 8.23
N LEU A 349 13.33 12.18 9.53
CA LEU A 349 12.38 11.18 10.03
C LEU A 349 10.97 11.77 10.03
N TYR A 350 10.02 11.03 9.47
CA TYR A 350 8.62 11.44 9.39
C TYR A 350 7.68 10.35 9.91
N GLN A 351 6.72 10.77 10.73
CA GLN A 351 5.63 9.92 11.18
C GLN A 351 4.32 10.70 11.06
N PRO A 352 3.42 10.31 10.12
CA PRO A 352 2.21 11.08 9.83
C PRO A 352 1.17 11.01 10.96
N GLY A 353 1.15 9.92 11.74
CA GLY A 353 0.11 9.70 12.75
C GLY A 353 -1.28 9.74 12.11
N ILE A 354 -2.16 10.57 12.65
CA ILE A 354 -3.54 10.77 12.16
C ILE A 354 -3.68 11.93 11.15
N ALA A 355 -2.58 12.36 10.54
CA ALA A 355 -2.60 13.48 9.59
C ALA A 355 -3.51 13.22 8.38
N SER A 356 -4.29 14.22 7.99
CA SER A 356 -5.05 14.21 6.74
C SER A 356 -4.11 14.25 5.54
N PHE A 357 -4.62 13.92 4.35
CA PHE A 357 -3.79 14.01 3.13
C PHE A 357 -3.30 15.44 2.86
N GLU A 358 -4.15 16.45 3.07
CA GLU A 358 -3.76 17.86 2.94
C GLU A 358 -2.62 18.23 3.91
N GLN A 359 -2.65 17.70 5.13
CA GLN A 359 -1.56 17.87 6.09
C GLN A 359 -0.28 17.13 5.66
N ILE A 360 -0.40 15.90 5.16
CA ILE A 360 0.72 15.13 4.61
C ILE A 360 1.38 15.89 3.45
N GLN A 361 0.58 16.50 2.55
CA GLN A 361 1.09 17.33 1.46
C GLN A 361 1.91 18.49 2.01
N LYS A 362 1.36 19.28 2.93
CA LYS A 362 2.06 20.40 3.58
C LYS A 362 3.38 19.96 4.24
N HIS A 363 3.38 18.83 4.94
CA HIS A 363 4.58 18.30 5.58
C HIS A 363 5.67 17.95 4.56
N MET A 364 5.32 17.22 3.50
CA MET A 364 6.27 16.78 2.46
C MET A 364 6.85 17.97 1.68
N TYR A 365 6.03 18.98 1.36
CA TYR A 365 6.52 20.23 0.77
C TYR A 365 7.51 20.95 1.70
N ALA A 366 7.17 21.09 2.99
CA ALA A 366 8.05 21.73 3.95
C ALA A 366 9.40 21.00 4.11
N MET A 367 9.40 19.65 4.07
CA MET A 367 10.64 18.85 4.08
C MET A 367 11.50 19.11 2.85
N LYS A 368 10.88 19.19 1.67
CA LYS A 368 11.58 19.52 0.42
C LYS A 368 12.15 20.95 0.46
N GLU A 369 11.38 21.93 0.92
CA GLU A 369 11.82 23.32 1.06
C GLU A 369 12.96 23.50 2.06
N LEU A 370 13.00 22.68 3.12
CA LEU A 370 14.10 22.64 4.08
C LEU A 370 15.42 22.18 3.42
N GLY A 371 15.35 21.55 2.25
CA GLY A 371 16.50 21.00 1.53
C GLY A 371 16.72 19.50 1.75
N CYS A 372 15.81 18.81 2.45
CA CYS A 372 15.89 17.37 2.61
C CYS A 372 15.61 16.69 1.25
N ASN A 373 16.40 15.67 0.92
CA ASN A 373 16.17 14.84 -0.27
C ASN A 373 15.66 13.44 0.08
N LEU A 374 15.68 13.05 1.36
CA LEU A 374 15.21 11.76 1.86
C LEU A 374 14.22 11.94 3.00
N VAL A 375 13.14 11.15 2.99
CA VAL A 375 12.19 11.04 4.10
C VAL A 375 12.16 9.58 4.59
N ARG A 376 12.53 9.35 5.85
CA ARG A 376 12.38 8.05 6.52
C ARG A 376 10.99 7.96 7.13
N ILE A 377 10.13 7.14 6.53
CA ILE A 377 8.78 6.89 7.03
C ILE A 377 8.87 5.90 8.18
N HIS A 378 8.66 6.42 9.39
CA HIS A 378 9.01 5.71 10.60
C HIS A 378 8.04 4.57 10.91
N ILE A 379 8.55 3.34 10.82
CA ILE A 379 8.02 2.03 11.25
C ILE A 379 6.52 1.96 11.57
N ALA A 380 5.72 2.28 10.56
CA ALA A 380 4.28 2.13 10.54
C ALA A 380 3.86 1.85 9.09
N GLY A 381 2.64 1.36 8.89
CA GLY A 381 2.11 1.20 7.54
C GLY A 381 2.20 2.48 6.72
N VAL A 382 2.78 2.38 5.53
CA VAL A 382 2.93 3.53 4.64
C VAL A 382 1.62 3.77 3.90
N ASP A 383 1.07 4.98 4.03
CA ASP A 383 -0.09 5.41 3.26
C ASP A 383 0.29 5.54 1.77
N PRO A 384 -0.50 4.98 0.83
CA PRO A 384 -0.25 5.08 -0.59
C PRO A 384 -0.03 6.48 -1.14
N ARG A 385 -0.68 7.43 -0.51
CA ARG A 385 -0.60 8.83 -0.90
C ARG A 385 0.79 9.42 -0.62
N ILE A 386 1.56 8.87 0.32
CA ILE A 386 2.91 9.35 0.65
C ILE A 386 3.88 9.02 -0.46
N TYR A 387 3.94 7.77 -0.93
CA TYR A 387 4.89 7.39 -1.98
C TYR A 387 4.49 7.90 -3.37
N ASN A 388 3.19 8.05 -3.65
CA ASN A 388 2.73 8.73 -4.85
C ASN A 388 3.20 10.20 -4.86
N LEU A 389 2.99 10.91 -3.75
CA LEU A 389 3.42 12.29 -3.63
C LEU A 389 4.95 12.43 -3.66
N ALA A 390 5.68 11.50 -3.05
CA ALA A 390 7.15 11.51 -3.06
C ALA A 390 7.72 11.32 -4.47
N ASP A 391 7.10 10.46 -5.29
CA ASP A 391 7.47 10.29 -6.70
C ASP A 391 7.33 11.59 -7.49
N GLU A 392 6.25 12.34 -7.26
CA GLU A 392 5.96 13.61 -7.95
C GLU A 392 6.84 14.75 -7.45
N LEU A 393 7.05 14.83 -6.13
CA LEU A 393 7.89 15.84 -5.51
C LEU A 393 9.38 15.59 -5.76
N GLY A 394 9.81 14.40 -6.14
CA GLY A 394 11.23 14.08 -6.17
C GLY A 394 11.81 14.00 -4.76
N LEU A 395 11.13 13.30 -3.84
CA LEU A 395 11.66 12.97 -2.53
C LEU A 395 12.01 11.49 -2.49
N LEU A 396 13.20 11.16 -2.02
CA LEU A 396 13.59 9.78 -1.76
C LEU A 396 12.89 9.30 -0.50
N LEU A 397 12.52 8.02 -0.46
CA LEU A 397 11.89 7.40 0.69
C LEU A 397 12.74 6.24 1.21
N TRP A 398 12.89 6.24 2.52
CA TRP A 398 13.31 5.10 3.32
C TRP A 398 12.06 4.57 4.01
N VAL A 399 11.67 3.35 3.66
CA VAL A 399 10.49 2.67 4.23
C VAL A 399 10.93 1.55 5.16
N GLU A 400 10.08 1.20 6.12
CA GLU A 400 10.40 0.22 7.15
C GLU A 400 9.27 -0.78 7.28
N VAL A 401 9.60 -2.07 7.39
CA VAL A 401 8.60 -3.07 7.75
C VAL A 401 8.24 -2.87 9.23
N PRO A 402 6.94 -2.80 9.60
CA PRO A 402 6.55 -2.71 11.00
C PRO A 402 7.10 -3.89 11.82
N SER A 403 8.08 -3.61 12.68
CA SER A 403 8.66 -4.65 13.52
C SER A 403 7.67 -5.15 14.57
N PRO A 404 7.68 -6.45 14.89
CA PRO A 404 7.02 -6.99 16.07
C PRO A 404 7.79 -6.59 17.34
N HIS A 405 7.19 -6.83 18.51
CA HIS A 405 7.79 -6.50 19.81
C HIS A 405 8.37 -7.71 20.54
N ARG A 406 8.22 -8.90 19.97
CA ARG A 406 8.78 -10.14 20.48
C ARG A 406 9.47 -10.89 19.35
N SER A 407 10.62 -11.48 19.66
CA SER A 407 11.25 -12.48 18.81
C SER A 407 10.59 -13.85 19.04
N SER A 408 9.81 -14.30 18.07
CA SER A 408 9.16 -15.62 18.08
C SER A 408 9.02 -16.15 16.66
N SER A 409 8.74 -17.45 16.52
CA SER A 409 8.50 -18.02 15.19
C SER A 409 7.25 -17.42 14.54
N GLN A 410 6.22 -17.10 15.33
CA GLN A 410 5.01 -16.46 14.82
C GLN A 410 5.28 -15.02 14.38
N SER A 411 6.05 -14.24 15.16
CA SER A 411 6.36 -12.86 14.82
C SER A 411 7.16 -12.75 13.52
N ARG A 412 8.08 -13.69 13.27
CA ARG A 412 8.82 -13.80 11.99
C ARG A 412 7.92 -14.14 10.80
N LEU A 413 6.92 -15.00 10.98
CA LEU A 413 5.93 -15.31 9.94
C LEU A 413 5.08 -14.07 9.63
N ASN A 414 4.58 -13.39 10.67
CA ASN A 414 3.80 -12.16 10.53
C ASN A 414 4.62 -11.07 9.82
N HIS A 415 5.87 -10.88 10.24
CA HIS A 415 6.81 -9.94 9.66
C HIS A 415 7.09 -10.22 8.17
N ASN A 416 7.32 -11.49 7.81
CA ASN A 416 7.53 -11.85 6.41
C ASN A 416 6.26 -11.59 5.57
N ALA A 417 5.09 -11.96 6.08
CA ALA A 417 3.82 -11.71 5.41
C ALA A 417 3.58 -10.21 5.21
N GLU A 418 3.90 -9.36 6.19
CA GLU A 418 3.81 -7.91 6.06
C GLU A 418 4.78 -7.37 5.00
N LEU A 419 6.05 -7.76 5.04
CA LEU A 419 7.05 -7.39 4.05
C LEU A 419 6.58 -7.70 2.62
N LEU A 420 6.09 -8.93 2.38
CA LEU A 420 5.62 -9.34 1.05
C LEU A 420 4.42 -8.53 0.57
N ARG A 421 3.52 -8.15 1.47
CA ARG A 421 2.36 -7.31 1.12
C ARG A 421 2.76 -5.86 0.85
N MET A 422 3.67 -5.30 1.64
CA MET A 422 4.23 -3.97 1.40
C MET A 422 4.97 -3.92 0.06
N LEU A 423 5.81 -4.90 -0.24
CA LEU A 423 6.51 -5.01 -1.53
C LEU A 423 5.54 -5.05 -2.70
N ALA A 424 4.46 -5.81 -2.59
CA ALA A 424 3.44 -5.91 -3.64
C ALA A 424 2.72 -4.59 -3.95
N LEU A 425 2.76 -3.63 -3.02
CA LEU A 425 2.09 -2.34 -3.12
C LEU A 425 3.06 -1.20 -3.48
N ILE A 426 4.29 -1.26 -2.96
CA ILE A 426 5.24 -0.13 -2.95
C ILE A 426 6.32 -0.28 -4.03
N ALA A 427 6.56 -1.49 -4.54
CA ALA A 427 7.76 -1.77 -5.35
C ALA A 427 7.82 -1.07 -6.73
N THR A 428 6.74 -0.42 -7.18
CA THR A 428 6.70 0.41 -8.40
C THR A 428 7.28 1.80 -8.23
N HIS A 429 7.38 2.30 -7.00
CA HIS A 429 7.62 3.72 -6.74
C HIS A 429 9.11 4.07 -6.84
N PRO A 430 9.54 4.92 -7.79
CA PRO A 430 10.95 5.31 -7.94
C PRO A 430 11.49 6.03 -6.70
N SER A 431 10.65 6.75 -5.95
CA SER A 431 11.02 7.42 -4.71
C SER A 431 11.54 6.45 -3.65
N VAL A 432 11.01 5.23 -3.59
CA VAL A 432 11.40 4.24 -2.59
C VAL A 432 12.75 3.64 -2.96
N ILE A 433 13.75 3.92 -2.13
CA ILE A 433 15.13 3.51 -2.39
C ILE A 433 15.77 2.69 -1.27
N ILE A 434 15.28 2.81 -0.03
CA ILE A 434 15.82 2.08 1.12
C ILE A 434 14.69 1.35 1.83
N TRP A 435 14.94 0.08 2.17
CA TRP A 435 14.08 -0.73 3.03
C TRP A 435 14.82 -1.09 4.32
N SER A 436 14.27 -0.72 5.47
CA SER A 436 14.66 -1.34 6.75
C SER A 436 13.82 -2.57 7.01
N LEU A 437 14.46 -3.69 7.31
CA LEU A 437 13.77 -4.92 7.69
C LEU A 437 13.28 -4.84 9.14
N TYR A 438 14.12 -4.36 10.04
CA TYR A 438 13.82 -4.15 11.44
C TYR A 438 14.24 -2.74 11.85
N ASN A 439 13.67 -2.26 12.96
CA ASN A 439 14.15 -1.05 13.63
C ASN A 439 14.83 -1.45 14.94
N GLU A 440 16.09 -1.03 15.11
CA GLU A 440 16.92 -1.31 16.29
C GLU A 440 17.00 -2.82 16.60
N ASP A 441 16.40 -3.28 17.69
CA ASP A 441 16.34 -4.68 18.08
C ASP A 441 14.89 -5.19 18.23
N TRP A 442 13.89 -4.41 17.81
CA TRP A 442 12.49 -4.72 18.09
C TRP A 442 12.06 -5.98 17.37
N GLY A 443 11.67 -7.01 18.12
CA GLY A 443 11.32 -8.31 17.53
C GLY A 443 12.53 -9.18 17.17
N ALA A 444 13.74 -8.71 17.45
CA ALA A 444 15.01 -9.41 17.28
C ALA A 444 15.93 -9.24 18.51
N GLN A 445 15.35 -8.99 19.71
CA GLN A 445 16.11 -8.65 20.92
C GLN A 445 17.09 -9.75 21.34
N ASP A 446 16.87 -10.98 20.88
CA ASP A 446 17.68 -12.14 21.18
C ASP A 446 18.74 -12.46 20.10
N ILE A 447 18.97 -11.56 19.14
CA ILE A 447 19.86 -11.76 17.98
C ILE A 447 21.26 -12.25 18.35
N ALA A 448 21.80 -11.86 19.52
CA ALA A 448 23.11 -12.32 19.99
C ALA A 448 23.12 -13.82 20.38
N SER A 449 22.00 -14.35 20.85
CA SER A 449 21.88 -15.71 21.38
C SER A 449 21.03 -16.66 20.53
N ASN A 450 20.16 -16.14 19.67
CA ASN A 450 19.21 -16.92 18.89
C ASN A 450 19.67 -17.08 17.43
N GLU A 451 20.02 -18.32 17.06
CA GLU A 451 20.42 -18.67 15.69
C GLU A 451 19.30 -18.49 14.67
N ASP A 452 18.05 -18.77 15.04
CA ASP A 452 16.89 -18.63 14.15
C ASP A 452 16.62 -17.15 13.82
N THR A 453 16.79 -16.26 14.80
CA THR A 453 16.67 -14.80 14.59
C THR A 453 17.72 -14.32 13.59
N ARG A 454 18.99 -14.69 13.79
CA ARG A 454 20.07 -14.34 12.86
C ARG A 454 19.81 -14.90 11.47
N LYS A 455 19.43 -16.18 11.39
CA LYS A 455 19.12 -16.84 10.12
C LYS A 455 17.98 -16.13 9.39
N TYR A 456 16.89 -15.80 10.08
CA TYR A 456 15.75 -15.11 9.47
C TYR A 456 16.14 -13.74 8.89
N ILE A 457 16.90 -12.92 9.63
CA ILE A 457 17.33 -11.60 9.16
C ILE A 457 18.24 -11.74 7.93
N VAL A 458 19.23 -12.63 7.97
CA VAL A 458 20.15 -12.90 6.85
C VAL A 458 19.41 -13.42 5.62
N ASP A 459 18.50 -14.39 5.80
CA ASP A 459 17.71 -14.95 4.71
C ASP A 459 16.79 -13.87 4.09
N THR A 460 16.19 -13.02 4.91
CA THR A 460 15.32 -11.92 4.45
C THR A 460 16.12 -10.84 3.71
N TYR A 461 17.29 -10.48 4.22
CA TYR A 461 18.21 -9.56 3.55
C TYR A 461 18.63 -10.10 2.17
N HIS A 462 19.07 -11.35 2.09
CA HIS A 462 19.45 -11.97 0.82
C HIS A 462 18.27 -12.11 -0.14
N TYR A 463 17.08 -12.45 0.37
CA TYR A 463 15.86 -12.45 -0.43
C TYR A 463 15.62 -11.08 -1.07
N MET A 464 15.70 -9.99 -0.29
CA MET A 464 15.51 -8.64 -0.80
C MET A 464 16.58 -8.27 -1.85
N GLN A 465 17.85 -8.56 -1.60
CA GLN A 465 18.94 -8.29 -2.54
C GLN A 465 18.75 -9.04 -3.88
N LEU A 466 18.24 -10.27 -3.85
CA LEU A 466 18.05 -11.09 -5.05
C LEU A 466 16.74 -10.78 -5.79
N ALA A 467 15.64 -10.63 -5.06
CA ALA A 467 14.31 -10.45 -5.64
C ALA A 467 14.00 -8.99 -5.98
N PHE A 468 14.60 -8.05 -5.23
CA PHE A 468 14.38 -6.61 -5.37
C PHE A 468 15.72 -5.83 -5.40
N PRO A 469 16.60 -6.09 -6.37
CA PRO A 469 17.92 -5.45 -6.47
C PRO A 469 17.85 -3.94 -6.74
N GLN A 470 16.65 -3.40 -7.01
CA GLN A 470 16.42 -1.97 -7.21
C GLN A 470 16.34 -1.17 -5.91
N PHE A 471 16.52 -1.80 -4.75
CA PHE A 471 16.50 -1.17 -3.44
C PHE A 471 17.81 -1.39 -2.68
N LEU A 472 18.18 -0.41 -1.88
CA LEU A 472 19.10 -0.59 -0.77
C LEU A 472 18.34 -1.25 0.39
N VAL A 473 19.00 -2.15 1.10
CA VAL A 473 18.38 -2.90 2.20
C VAL A 473 19.25 -2.73 3.44
N VAL A 474 18.61 -2.32 4.54
CA VAL A 474 19.18 -2.24 5.88
C VAL A 474 18.48 -3.32 6.72
N ASP A 475 19.25 -4.04 7.54
CA ASP A 475 18.73 -5.11 8.38
C ASP A 475 18.02 -4.55 9.62
N ASN A 476 18.76 -4.15 10.65
CA ASN A 476 18.29 -3.67 11.94
C ASN A 476 19.14 -2.51 12.51
N ASP A 477 20.18 -2.07 11.79
CA ASP A 477 21.15 -1.03 12.17
C ASP A 477 20.56 0.41 12.18
N GLY A 478 19.36 0.59 12.74
CA GLY A 478 18.53 1.81 12.70
C GLY A 478 19.22 3.15 12.94
#